data_AF-A0A1R1PQN2-F1
#
_entry.id   AF-A0A1R1PQN2-F1
#
_cell.length_a   1.000
_cell.length_b   1.000
_cell.length_c   1.000
_cell.angle_alpha   90.00
_cell.angle_beta   90.00
_cell.angle_gamma   90.00
#
_symmetry.space_group_name_H-M   'P 1'
#
loop_
_entity.id
_entity.type
_entity.pdbx_description
1 polymer ?
#
loop_
_entity_poly.entity_id
_entity_poly.type
_entity_poly.pdbx_seq_one_letter_code
_entity_poly.pdbx_strand_id
1 'polypeptide(L)' 'MTSVGTGYDFSVSTYSPDGRIFQVEYAEKAVDNSG' A
#
# COMPACT_ATOMS: atom_id res chain seq x y z
N MET A 1 9.59 3.43 -9.22
CA MET A 1 8.59 4.45 -8.85
C MET A 1 7.61 3.77 -7.92
N THR A 2 7.74 3.97 -6.61
CA THR A 2 6.71 3.55 -5.66
C THR A 2 5.47 4.42 -5.93
N SER A 3 4.30 3.80 -6.14
CA SER A 3 3.01 4.43 -6.46
C SER A 3 2.46 5.39 -5.40
N VAL A 4 3.25 5.72 -4.39
CA VAL A 4 2.95 6.68 -3.33
C VAL A 4 2.55 8.01 -3.95
N GLY A 5 1.31 8.45 -3.74
CA GLY A 5 0.82 9.75 -4.21
C GLY A 5 0.08 9.74 -5.56
N THR A 6 -0.17 8.58 -6.15
CA THR A 6 -1.11 8.44 -7.30
C THR A 6 -2.56 8.23 -6.88
N GLY A 7 -2.80 8.03 -5.58
CA GLY A 7 -4.12 7.89 -4.97
C GLY A 7 -4.60 6.45 -4.77
N TYR A 8 -3.92 5.47 -5.36
CA TYR A 8 -4.22 4.04 -5.17
C TYR A 8 -3.87 3.54 -3.76
N ASP A 9 -3.14 4.33 -2.98
CA ASP A 9 -2.72 4.01 -1.64
C ASP A 9 -3.51 4.76 -0.56
N PHE A 10 -4.62 5.43 -0.89
CA PHE A 10 -5.49 6.08 0.11
C PHE A 10 -6.59 5.19 0.70
N SER A 11 -6.94 4.08 0.03
CA SER A 11 -7.99 3.16 0.50
C SER A 11 -7.60 1.70 0.28
N VAL A 12 -8.03 0.83 1.18
CA VAL A 12 -7.92 -0.64 1.06
C VAL A 12 -8.82 -1.23 -0.03
N SER A 13 -9.80 -0.45 -0.52
CA SER A 13 -10.77 -0.90 -1.52
C SER A 13 -10.37 -0.53 -2.96
N THR A 14 -9.16 -0.03 -3.17
CA THR A 14 -8.70 0.47 -4.47
C THR A 14 -7.51 -0.34 -4.96
N TYR A 15 -7.67 -1.00 -6.11
CA TYR A 15 -6.58 -1.69 -6.79
C TYR A 15 -5.71 -0.72 -7.58
N SER A 16 -4.41 -1.00 -7.58
CA SER A 16 -3.44 -0.36 -8.46
C SER A 16 -3.51 -0.91 -9.90
N PRO A 17 -2.88 -0.24 -10.89
CA PRO A 17 -2.86 -0.72 -12.27
C PRO A 17 -2.22 -2.11 -12.46
N ASP A 18 -1.37 -2.53 -11.54
CA ASP A 18 -0.75 -3.86 -11.47
C ASP A 18 -1.51 -4.84 -10.56
N GLY A 19 -2.72 -4.48 -10.09
CA GLY A 19 -3.61 -5.40 -9.38
C GLY A 19 -3.28 -5.62 -7.91
N ARG A 20 -2.57 -4.70 -7.26
CA ARG A 20 -2.15 -4.77 -5.85
C ARG A 20 -2.94 -3.82 -4.96
N ILE A 21 -2.92 -4.10 -3.66
CA ILE A 21 -3.45 -3.23 -2.60
C ILE A 21 -2.28 -2.74 -1.74
N PHE A 22 -1.86 -1.49 -1.95
CA PHE A 22 -0.68 -0.94 -1.29
C PHE A 22 -0.83 -0.81 0.24
N GLN A 23 -2.04 -0.62 0.74
CA GLN A 23 -2.30 -0.53 2.18
C GLN A 23 -1.93 -1.81 2.94
N VAL A 24 -1.96 -2.99 2.29
CA VAL A 24 -1.51 -4.23 2.91
C VAL A 24 0.01 -4.25 3.07
N GLU A 25 0.75 -3.85 2.04
CA GLU A 25 2.22 -3.76 2.07
C GLU A 25 2.70 -2.76 3.14
N TYR A 26 1.97 -1.65 3.32
CA TYR A 26 2.26 -0.69 4.37
C TYR A 26 2.00 -1.25 5.77
N ALA A 27 0.94 -2.04 5.95
CA ALA A 27 0.65 -2.69 7.23
C ALA A 27 1.74 -3.70 7.61
N GLU A 28 2.20 -4.53 6.67
CA GLU A 28 3.33 -5.45 6.89
C GLU A 28 4.59 -4.69 7.30
N LYS A 29 4.90 -3.60 6.60
CA LYS A 29 6.05 -2.77 6.93
C LYS A 29 5.94 -2.12 8.32
N ALA A 30 4.74 -1.77 8.78
CA ALA A 30 4.53 -1.24 10.12
C ALA A 30 4.73 -2.32 11.21
N VAL A 31 4.32 -3.56 10.93
CA VAL A 31 4.58 -4.71 11.80
C VAL A 31 6.08 -4.97 11.92
N ASP A 32 6.80 -4.98 10.79
CA ASP A 32 8.26 -5.18 10.77
C ASP A 32 9.01 -4.10 11.57
N ASN A 33 8.53 -2.85 11.56
CA ASN A 33 9.14 -1.75 12.31
C ASN A 33 8.69 -1.66 13.79
N SER A 34 7.73 -2.49 14.23
CA SER A 34 7.26 -2.48 15.62
C SER A 34 8.07 -3.39 16.56
N GLY A 35 9.12 -4.06 16.04
CA GLY A 35 10.02 -4.96 16.79
C GLY A 35 11.21 -4.27 17.44
#